data_AF-A0A2R5L6B0-F1
#
_entry.id   AF-A0A2R5L6B0-F1
#
_cell.length_a   1.000
_cell.length_b   1.000
_cell.length_c   1.000
_cell.angle_alpha   90.00
_cell.angle_beta   90.00
_cell.angle_gamma   90.00
#
_symmetry.space_group_name_H-M   'P 1'
#
loop_
_entity.id
_entity.type
_entity.pdbx_description
1 polymer ?
#
loop_
_entity_poly.entity_id
_entity_poly.type
_entity_poly.pdbx_seq_one_letter_code
_entity_poly.pdbx_strand_id
1 'polypeptide(L)' 'TPSRHLALHCRDCACAPSFENITVLAMNIDMTQREIVEAFHIGKKGRQYISAPSLAPTEQEKAYLSQDCQ' A
#
# COMPACT_ATOMS: atom_id res chain seq x y z
N THR A 1 2.99 -13.12 7.26
CA THR A 1 2.36 -11.80 7.51
C THR A 1 3.45 -10.73 7.49
N PRO A 2 3.25 -9.61 6.78
CA PRO A 2 4.23 -8.53 6.63
C PRO A 2 4.71 -7.96 7.98
N SER A 3 3.83 -7.99 8.99
CA SER A 3 4.13 -7.61 10.38
C SER A 3 5.28 -8.40 11.01
N ARG A 4 5.52 -9.65 10.58
CA ARG A 4 6.61 -10.47 11.11
C ARG A 4 7.98 -9.93 10.69
N HIS A 5 8.09 -9.29 9.52
CA HIS A 5 9.36 -8.75 9.03
C HIS A 5 9.75 -7.45 9.74
N LEU A 6 8.76 -6.58 10.01
CA LEU A 6 8.99 -5.32 10.73
C LEU A 6 9.40 -5.57 12.18
N ALA A 7 8.71 -6.47 12.89
CA ALA A 7 9.04 -6.80 14.28
C ALA A 7 10.45 -7.40 14.41
N LEU A 8 10.86 -8.26 13.47
CA LEU A 8 12.21 -8.82 13.42
C LEU A 8 13.27 -7.75 13.13
N HIS A 9 13.01 -6.86 12.17
CA HIS A 9 13.90 -5.75 11.86
C HIS A 9 14.12 -4.84 13.07
N CYS A 10 13.04 -4.41 13.74
CA CYS A 10 13.14 -3.53 14.90
C CYS A 10 13.92 -4.17 16.06
N ARG A 11 13.77 -5.48 16.26
CA ARG A 11 14.58 -6.24 17.23
C ARG A 11 16.07 -6.23 16.87
N ASP A 12 16.41 -6.52 15.62
CA ASP A 12 17.80 -6.71 15.20
C ASP A 12 18.54 -5.37 15.00
N CYS A 13 17.80 -4.33 14.57
CA CYS A 13 18.31 -2.97 14.34
C CYS A 13 18.28 -2.10 15.60
N ALA A 14 17.59 -2.55 16.67
CA ALA A 14 17.29 -1.78 17.87
C ALA A 14 16.56 -0.44 17.57
N CYS A 15 15.80 -0.38 16.47
CA CYS A 15 14.98 0.76 16.10
C CYS A 15 13.52 0.55 16.51
N ALA A 16 12.75 1.63 16.65
CA ALA A 16 11.32 1.57 16.88
C ALA A 16 10.55 1.91 15.58
N PRO A 17 9.45 1.21 15.27
CA PRO A 17 8.60 1.57 14.15
C PRO A 17 7.87 2.88 14.46
N SER A 18 7.97 3.87 13.57
CA SER A 18 7.24 5.15 13.69
C SER A 18 5.87 5.04 13.04
N PHE A 19 4.82 4.84 13.85
CA PHE A 19 3.43 4.83 13.38
C PHE A 19 2.74 6.20 13.40
N GLU A 20 3.32 7.19 14.07
CA GLU A 20 2.74 8.53 14.24
C GLU A 20 2.53 9.28 12.92
N ASN A 21 3.32 8.94 11.89
CA ASN A 21 3.29 9.59 10.58
C ASN A 21 2.82 8.66 9.45
N ILE A 22 1.96 7.68 9.75
CA ILE A 22 1.43 6.73 8.76
C ILE A 22 -0.04 7.02 8.50
N THR A 23 -0.40 7.10 7.23
CA THR A 23 -1.81 7.14 6.79
C THR A 23 -2.20 5.75 6.27
N VAL A 24 -3.23 5.15 6.87
CA VAL A 24 -3.82 3.91 6.36
C VAL A 24 -4.70 4.25 5.16
N LEU A 25 -4.30 3.82 3.96
CA LEU A 25 -5.00 4.15 2.71
C LEU A 25 -6.31 3.36 2.55
N ALA A 26 -6.36 2.11 3.01
CA ALA A 26 -7.55 1.27 3.04
C ALA A 26 -7.38 0.08 3.99
N MET A 27 -8.48 -0.43 4.54
CA MET A 27 -8.52 -1.66 5.37
C MET A 27 -9.41 -2.72 4.73
N ASN A 28 -9.03 -3.20 3.55
CA ASN A 28 -9.79 -4.23 2.84
C ASN A 28 -9.46 -5.64 3.35
N ILE A 29 -10.50 -6.42 3.66
CA ILE A 29 -10.36 -7.81 4.13
C ILE A 29 -9.99 -8.74 2.97
N ASP A 30 -10.55 -8.50 1.79
CA ASP A 30 -10.26 -9.28 0.59
C ASP A 30 -8.88 -8.95 0.01
N MET A 31 -8.16 -9.98 -0.43
CA MET A 31 -6.81 -9.84 -0.98
C MET A 31 -6.82 -9.08 -2.31
N THR A 32 -7.71 -9.45 -3.21
CA THR A 32 -7.83 -8.84 -4.53
C THR A 32 -8.12 -7.34 -4.41
N GLN A 33 -9.02 -6.97 -3.50
CA GLN A 33 -9.31 -5.58 -3.20
C GLN A 33 -8.07 -4.81 -2.70
N ARG A 34 -7.24 -5.42 -1.84
CA ARG A 34 -5.99 -4.77 -1.39
C ARG A 34 -5.02 -4.57 -2.54
N GLU A 35 -4.82 -5.57 -3.38
CA GLU A 35 -3.89 -5.48 -4.51
C GLU A 35 -4.33 -4.42 -5.53
N ILE A 36 -5.64 -4.32 -5.80
CA ILE A 36 -6.21 -3.27 -6.67
C ILE A 36 -5.96 -1.88 -6.08
N VAL A 37 -6.27 -1.69 -4.79
CA VAL A 37 -6.09 -0.39 -4.12
C VAL A 37 -4.61 -0.01 -4.02
N GLU A 38 -3.72 -0.97 -3.72
CA GLU A 38 -2.28 -0.76 -3.71
C GLU A 38 -1.77 -0.33 -5.09
N ALA A 39 -2.14 -1.05 -6.14
CA ALA A 39 -1.72 -0.73 -7.51
C ALA A 39 -2.22 0.63 -7.98
N PHE A 40 -3.45 1.00 -7.62
CA PHE A 40 -4.00 2.33 -7.88
C PHE A 40 -3.18 3.43 -7.20
N HIS A 41 -2.89 3.29 -5.90
CA HIS A 41 -2.16 4.31 -5.14
C HIS A 41 -0.68 4.43 -5.57
N ILE A 42 0.00 3.30 -5.80
CA ILE A 42 1.38 3.29 -6.31
C ILE A 42 1.43 3.94 -7.68
N GLY A 43 0.49 3.61 -8.58
CA GLY A 43 0.38 4.22 -9.90
C GLY A 43 0.18 5.74 -9.87
N LYS A 44 -0.50 6.27 -8.84
CA LYS A 44 -0.79 7.71 -8.71
C LYS A 44 0.41 8.55 -8.24
N LYS A 45 1.27 8.04 -7.34
CA LYS A 45 2.44 8.79 -6.83
C LYS A 45 3.81 8.27 -7.28
N GLY A 46 3.85 7.23 -8.11
CA GLY A 46 5.06 6.75 -8.78
C GLY A 46 6.20 6.41 -7.81
N ARG A 47 7.39 6.99 -8.04
CA ARG A 47 8.65 6.68 -7.32
C ARG A 47 8.67 7.01 -5.82
N GLN A 48 7.57 7.50 -5.26
CA GLN A 48 7.47 7.76 -3.82
C GLN A 48 7.27 6.47 -3.00
N TYR A 49 6.95 5.36 -3.65
CA TYR A 49 6.75 4.06 -3.01
C TYR A 49 7.94 3.13 -3.25
N ILE A 50 8.29 2.37 -2.22
CA ILE A 50 9.36 1.35 -2.28
C ILE A 50 8.82 0.05 -2.90
N SER A 51 7.51 -0.20 -2.78
CA SER A 51 6.84 -1.35 -3.37
C SER A 51 6.53 -1.16 -4.85
N ALA A 52 6.55 -2.27 -5.60
CA ALA A 52 6.03 -2.35 -6.95
C ALA A 52 4.64 -3.02 -6.91
N PRO A 53 3.70 -2.59 -7.76
CA PRO A 53 2.35 -3.15 -7.73
C PRO A 53 2.34 -4.57 -8.31
N SER A 54 1.56 -5.46 -7.70
CA SER A 54 1.38 -6.85 -8.18
C SER A 54 0.56 -6.95 -9.48
N LEU A 55 -0.17 -5.89 -9.81
CA LEU A 55 -0.99 -5.76 -11.01
C LEU A 55 -0.83 -4.37 -11.63
N ALA A 56 -1.13 -4.25 -12.91
CA ALA A 56 -1.01 -3.01 -13.67
C ALA A 56 -2.40 -2.59 -14.18
N PRO A 57 -3.17 -1.81 -13.41
CA PRO A 57 -4.47 -1.33 -13.84
C PRO A 57 -4.32 -0.46 -15.08
N THR A 58 -5.26 -0.59 -16.01
CA THR A 58 -5.41 0.29 -17.17
C THR A 58 -5.80 1.70 -16.72
N GLU A 59 -5.63 2.69 -17.61
CA GLU A 59 -6.04 4.07 -17.32
C GLU A 59 -7.55 4.19 -17.09
N GLN A 60 -8.36 3.34 -17.72
CA GLN A 60 -9.81 3.31 -17.55
C GLN A 60 -10.20 2.80 -16.15
N GLU A 61 -9.55 1.74 -15.69
CA GLU A 61 -9.75 1.22 -14.32
C GLU A 61 -9.30 2.24 -13.28
N LYS A 62 -8.17 2.92 -13.50
CA LYS A 62 -7.74 4.03 -12.61
C LYS A 62 -8.76 5.17 -12.60
N ALA A 63 -9.29 5.55 -13.76
CA ALA A 63 -10.29 6.59 -13.86
C ALA A 63 -11.56 6.22 -13.09
N TYR A 64 -12.03 4.98 -13.21
CA TYR A 64 -13.17 4.46 -12.44
C TYR A 64 -12.89 4.54 -10.92
N LEU A 65 -11.75 4.03 -10.46
CA LEU A 65 -11.39 4.04 -9.03
C LEU A 65 -11.20 5.45 -8.45
N SER A 66 -10.89 6.44 -9.29
CA SER A 66 -10.79 7.84 -8.87
C SER A 66 -12.13 8.50 -8.57
N GLN A 67 -13.24 7.92 -9.04
CA GLN A 67 -14.59 8.44 -8.83
C GLN A 67 -15.20 7.98 -7.50
N ASP A 68 -14.78 6.84 -6.96
CA ASP A 68 -15.29 6.25 -5.71
C ASP A 68 -14.55 6.74 -4.44
N CYS A 69 -13.53 7.60 -4.60
CA CYS A 69 -12.81 8.18 -3.46
C CYS A 69 -13.49 9.48 -2.99
N GLN A 70 -14.71 9.36 -2.44
CA GLN A 70 -15.36 10.39 -1.60
C GLN A 70 -15.56 9.86 -0.18
#